data_AF-A0A975EHJ8-F1
#
_entry.id   AF-A0A975EHJ8-F1
#
_cell.length_a   1.000
_cell.length_b   1.000
_cell.length_c   1.000
_cell.angle_alpha   90.00
_cell.angle_beta   90.00
_cell.angle_gamma   90.00
#
_symmetry.space_group_name_H-M   'P 1'
#
loop_
_entity.id
_entity.type
_entity.pdbx_description
1 polymer ?
#
loop_
_entity_poly.entity_id
_entity_poly.type
_entity_poly.pdbx_seq_one_letter_code
_entity_poly.pdbx_strand_id
1 'polypeptide(L)'
;MDKVFSTRLDESVAARISGLARRLKTSKKRVIEEAVMLLESTLGESRSGGFLDQSFGAWQRDESAQETVEAARAAFRESFERRRR
;
A
#
# COMPACT_ATOMS: atom_id res chain seq x y z
N MET A 1 10.01 0.90 -2.20
CA MET A 1 9.69 1.98 -3.18
C MET A 1 9.09 3.13 -2.39
N ASP A 2 9.65 4.34 -2.51
CA ASP A 2 9.12 5.50 -1.80
C ASP A 2 7.91 6.09 -2.53
N LYS A 3 6.92 6.59 -1.77
CA LYS A 3 5.72 7.26 -2.30
C LYS A 3 5.63 8.67 -1.72
N VAL A 4 5.12 9.61 -2.51
CA VAL A 4 4.84 10.97 -2.04
C VAL A 4 3.51 10.95 -1.29
N PHE A 5 3.53 11.45 -0.04
CA PHE A 5 2.35 11.64 0.80
C PHE A 5 2.26 13.12 1.19
N SER A 6 1.10 13.73 0.97
CA SER A 6 0.82 15.12 1.35
C SER A 6 -0.53 15.20 2.06
N THR A 7 -0.60 16.03 3.10
CA THR A 7 -1.84 16.27 3.86
C THR A 7 -1.78 17.62 4.55
N ARG A 8 -2.94 18.17 4.93
CA ARG A 8 -3.04 19.36 5.79
C ARG A 8 -2.85 18.93 7.24
N LEU A 9 -2.06 19.68 7.99
CA LEU A 9 -1.78 19.45 9.42
C LEU A 9 -1.99 20.74 10.19
N ASP A 10 -2.42 20.61 11.45
CA ASP A 10 -2.40 21.73 12.37
C ASP A 10 -0.96 22.22 12.57
N GLU A 11 -0.79 23.54 12.64
CA GLU A 11 0.53 24.17 12.80
C GLU A 11 1.25 23.65 14.05
N SER A 12 0.52 23.45 15.14
CA SER A 12 1.08 22.92 16.40
C SER A 12 1.65 21.50 16.23
N VAL A 13 1.05 20.68 15.37
CA VAL A 13 1.50 19.32 15.06
C VAL A 13 2.73 19.38 14.16
N ALA A 14 2.71 20.23 13.13
CA ALA A 14 3.87 20.44 12.24
C ALA A 14 5.11 20.92 13.01
N ALA A 15 4.91 21.82 13.98
CA ALA A 15 5.96 22.30 14.88
C ALA A 15 6.51 21.17 15.77
N ARG A 16 5.63 20.33 16.34
CA ARG A 16 6.03 19.16 17.16
C ARG A 16 6.85 18.15 16.35
N ILE A 17 6.42 17.81 15.14
CA ILE A 17 7.18 16.92 14.23
C ILE A 17 8.56 17.50 13.95
N SER A 18 8.63 18.79 13.66
CA SER A 18 9.90 19.49 13.40
C SER A 18 10.83 19.49 14.63
N GLY A 19 10.27 19.70 15.83
CA GLY A 19 11.01 19.61 17.08
C GLY A 19 11.54 18.21 17.37
N LEU A 20 10.73 17.17 17.15
CA LEU A 20 11.14 15.77 17.31
C LEU A 20 12.27 15.39 16.34
N ALA A 21 12.13 15.75 15.06
CA ALA A 21 13.15 15.50 14.05
C ALA A 21 14.51 16.09 14.45
N ARG A 22 14.51 17.33 14.96
CA ARG A 22 15.72 18.00 15.47
C ARG A 22 16.32 17.29 16.69
N ARG A 23 15.49 16.94 17.68
CA ARG A 23 15.93 16.27 18.93
C ARG A 23 16.53 14.89 18.65
N LEU A 24 15.92 14.15 17.73
CA LEU A 24 16.35 12.79 17.35
C LEU A 24 17.42 12.78 16.26
N LYS A 25 17.85 13.95 15.76
CA LYS A 25 18.80 14.12 14.66
C LYS A 25 18.42 13.28 13.43
N THR A 26 17.14 13.29 13.08
CA THR A 26 16.59 12.49 11.99
C THR A 26 15.67 13.33 11.09
N SER A 27 15.18 12.75 10.00
CA SER A 27 14.27 13.44 9.08
C SER A 27 12.83 13.43 9.58
N LYS A 28 12.02 14.41 9.16
CA LYS A 28 10.57 14.42 9.44
C LYS A 28 9.88 13.16 8.89
N LYS A 29 10.33 12.66 7.73
CA LYS A 29 9.90 11.39 7.13
C LYS A 29 10.07 10.25 8.14
N ARG A 30 11.29 10.10 8.69
CA ARG A 30 11.61 9.04 9.65
C ARG A 30 10.75 9.12 10.91
N VAL A 31 10.54 10.33 11.45
CA VAL A 31 9.66 10.54 12.61
C VAL A 31 8.24 10.05 12.34
N ILE A 32 7.69 10.37 11.16
CA ILE A 32 6.33 9.96 10.78
C ILE A 32 6.26 8.44 10.57
N GLU A 33 7.23 7.85 9.86
CA GLU A 33 7.29 6.41 9.63
C GLU A 33 7.41 5.62 10.94
N GLU A 34 8.27 6.05 11.87
CA GLU A 34 8.39 5.42 13.19
C GLU A 34 7.12 5.57 14.03
N ALA A 35 6.46 6.73 13.99
CA ALA A 35 5.18 6.94 14.67
C ALA A 35 4.08 6.02 14.12
N VAL A 36 4.02 5.82 12.80
CA VAL A 36 3.08 4.88 12.17
C VAL A 36 3.36 3.45 12.61
N MET A 37 4.63 3.01 12.58
CA MET A 37 4.99 1.66 13.04
C MET A 37 4.65 1.45 14.53
N LEU A 38 4.86 2.46 15.38
CA LEU A 38 4.52 2.41 16.79
C LEU A 38 3.00 2.35 17.00
N LEU A 39 2.23 3.08 16.20
CA LEU A 39 0.77 3.04 16.24
C LEU A 39 0.25 1.66 15.80
N GLU A 40 0.84 1.09 14.74
CA GLU A 40 0.51 -0.27 14.31
C GLU A 40 0.85 -1.31 15.37
N SER A 41 1.98 -1.21 16.06
CA SER A 41 2.32 -2.15 17.12
C SER A 41 1.40 -2.05 18.32
N THR A 42 0.96 -0.84 18.68
CA THR A 42 -0.04 -0.63 19.75
C THR A 42 -1.45 -1.09 19.35
N LEU A 43 -1.80 -1.03 18.05
CA LEU A 43 -3.07 -1.55 17.54
C LEU A 43 -3.02 -3.05 17.21
N GLY A 44 -1.83 -3.60 17.00
CA GLY A 44 -1.55 -4.95 16.51
C GLY A 44 -1.80 -6.09 17.50
N GLU A 45 -1.91 -5.79 18.80
CA GLU A 45 -2.46 -6.76 19.76
C GLU A 45 -3.96 -7.07 19.48
N SER A 46 -4.64 -6.34 18.58
CA SER A 46 -6.06 -6.53 18.30
C SER A 46 -6.42 -6.94 16.85
N ARG A 47 -5.51 -7.00 15.88
CA ARG A 47 -5.87 -7.32 14.47
C ARG A 47 -4.79 -8.12 13.73
N SER A 48 -4.96 -9.44 13.69
CA SER A 48 -4.07 -10.42 13.05
C SER A 48 -4.19 -10.51 11.51
N GLY A 49 -4.23 -9.39 10.78
CA GLY A 49 -4.25 -9.40 9.31
C GLY A 49 -3.94 -8.04 8.73
N GLY A 50 -3.01 -7.98 7.76
CA GLY A 50 -2.55 -6.72 7.17
C GLY A 50 -3.68 -5.98 6.42
N PHE A 51 -3.54 -4.67 6.21
CA PHE A 51 -4.50 -3.88 5.39
C PHE A 51 -4.69 -4.49 3.99
N LEU A 52 -3.62 -5.06 3.42
CA LEU A 52 -3.66 -5.76 2.13
C LEU A 52 -4.49 -7.05 2.22
N ASP A 53 -4.41 -7.81 3.32
CA ASP A 53 -5.25 -9.00 3.51
C ASP A 53 -6.73 -8.62 3.68
N GLN A 54 -7.00 -7.49 4.35
CA GLN A 54 -8.36 -6.97 4.52
C GLN A 54 -8.94 -6.40 3.22
N SER A 55 -8.10 -5.82 2.36
CA SER A 55 -8.54 -5.17 1.11
C SER A 55 -8.54 -6.11 -0.09
N PHE A 56 -7.55 -6.99 -0.19
CA PHE A 56 -7.41 -7.98 -1.27
C PHE A 56 -7.93 -9.36 -0.89
N GLY A 57 -8.38 -9.57 0.36
CA GLY A 57 -9.03 -10.82 0.78
C GLY A 57 -10.28 -11.18 0.00
N ALA A 58 -10.89 -10.20 -0.69
CA ALA A 58 -12.00 -10.44 -1.62
C ALA A 58 -11.56 -10.94 -3.02
N TRP A 59 -10.27 -10.82 -3.36
CA TRP A 59 -9.70 -11.27 -4.63
C TRP A 59 -8.93 -12.59 -4.42
N GLN A 60 -9.64 -13.63 -3.99
CA GLN A 60 -9.13 -14.99 -4.01
C GLN A 60 -9.55 -15.64 -5.33
N ARG A 61 -8.69 -15.57 -6.34
CA ARG A 61 -8.89 -16.35 -7.57
C ARG A 61 -8.23 -17.70 -7.40
N ASP A 62 -8.94 -18.74 -7.80
CA ASP A 62 -8.39 -20.11 -7.85
C ASP A 62 -7.24 -20.21 -8.85
N GLU A 63 -7.24 -19.35 -9.86
CA GLU A 63 -6.19 -19.21 -10.87
C GLU A 63 -5.06 -18.29 -10.42
N SER A 64 -3.82 -18.70 -10.70
CA SER A 64 -2.63 -17.89 -10.53
C SER A 64 -2.63 -16.67 -11.47
N ALA A 65 -1.80 -15.69 -11.14
CA ALA A 65 -1.61 -14.51 -11.99
C ALA A 65 -1.13 -14.90 -13.41
N GLN A 66 -0.35 -15.97 -13.53
CA GLN A 66 0.15 -16.46 -14.81
C GLN A 66 -0.98 -17.04 -15.66
N GLU A 67 -1.82 -17.88 -15.08
CA GLU A 67 -2.98 -18.47 -15.76
C GLU A 67 -3.95 -17.39 -16.25
N THR A 68 -4.17 -16.35 -15.44
CA THR A 68 -4.99 -15.19 -15.84
C THR A 68 -4.41 -14.49 -17.08
N VAL A 69 -3.09 -14.26 -17.11
CA VAL A 69 -2.41 -13.61 -18.25
C VAL A 69 -2.47 -14.47 -19.51
N GLU A 70 -2.29 -15.78 -19.37
CA GLU A 70 -2.37 -16.72 -20.48
C GLU A 70 -3.79 -16.79 -21.07
N ALA A 71 -4.82 -16.85 -20.21
CA ALA A 71 -6.22 -16.82 -20.62
C ALA A 71 -6.58 -15.51 -21.34
N ALA A 72 -6.15 -14.36 -20.81
CA ALA A 72 -6.38 -13.06 -21.44
C ALA A 72 -5.75 -12.97 -22.84
N ARG A 73 -4.50 -13.47 -23.00
CA ARG A 73 -3.81 -13.51 -24.30
C ARG A 73 -4.48 -14.47 -25.28
N ALA A 74 -4.98 -15.61 -24.81
CA ALA A 74 -5.72 -16.55 -25.65
C ALA A 74 -7.01 -15.93 -26.18
N ALA A 75 -7.84 -15.37 -25.30
CA ALA A 75 -9.09 -14.70 -25.69
C ALA A 75 -8.85 -13.53 -26.66
N PHE A 76 -7.81 -12.74 -26.42
CA PHE A 76 -7.42 -11.66 -27.32
C PHE A 76 -7.05 -12.16 -28.72
N ARG A 77 -6.19 -13.18 -28.83
CA ARG A 77 -5.82 -13.77 -30.12
C ARG A 77 -7.03 -14.35 -30.86
N GLU A 78 -7.88 -15.08 -30.15
CA GLU A 78 -9.10 -15.67 -30.73
C GLU A 78 -10.04 -14.59 -31.28
N SER A 79 -10.16 -13.44 -30.61
CA SER A 79 -10.97 -12.32 -31.11
C SER A 79 -10.45 -11.70 -32.42
N PHE A 80 -9.13 -11.67 -32.61
CA PHE A 80 -8.50 -11.22 -33.84
C PHE A 80 -8.67 -12.23 -34.99
N GLU A 81 -8.56 -13.53 -34.70
CA GLU A 81 -8.78 -14.57 -35.70
C GLU A 81 -10.24 -14.67 -36.15
N ARG A 82 -11.20 -14.47 -35.22
CA ARG A 82 -12.64 -14.41 -35.53
C ARG A 82 -13.00 -13.31 -36.52
N ARG A 83 -12.28 -12.18 -36.49
CA ARG A 83 -12.53 -11.02 -37.36
C ARG A 83 -11.78 -11.09 -38.69
N ARG A 84 -10.95 -12.13 -38.89
CA ARG A 84 -10.14 -12.34 -40.09
C ARG A 84 -10.77 -13.38 -41.04
N ARG A 85 -11.76 -14.15 -40.59
CA ARG A 85 -12.65 -14.97 -41.43
C ARG A 85 -13.82 -14.12 -41.91
#